data_AF-A0A7X0Y4D0-F1
#
_entry.id   AF-A0A7X0Y4D0-F1
#
_cell.length_a   1.000
_cell.length_b   1.000
_cell.length_c   1.000
_cell.angle_alpha   90.00
_cell.angle_beta   90.00
_cell.angle_gamma   90.00
#
_symmetry.space_group_name_H-M   'P 1'
#
loop_
_entity.id
_entity.type
_entity.pdbx_description
1 polymer ?
#
loop_
_entity_poly.entity_id
_entity_poly.type
_entity_poly.pdbx_seq_one_letter_code
_entity_poly.pdbx_strand_id
1 'polypeptide(L)'
;MKEVTLTSNQHFGRTVSGVEISSMKEVDKAIDKGCSIQGIKYILRNPEVMICDLSNLEYPLSTCTENTILKCFEYIQANLDKKLFNTTIKKIYGEGLVTEIAICGPSVRDLDNIKQEILEEAYKELEILTKVQYSLYDAKGIERIREVDKISSRAMIVQNELLNYYKSYVWEKDISNIKIFNIKKVYQNHRIWSDIRSLGTNKLFILNAGLQLALAYINSTGDKNIYFSEFHRENDPYEQYKKMPFNEIFPKISNDESVVVVDKMYTGGTIRLAVEQLQKEGIQNIITVGLFPKAFKSLITVDYFVFAGKLYETKEVLHKLSEDNWHKELILGLWDN
;
A
#
# COMPACT_ATOMS: atom_id res chain seq x y z
N MET A 1 4.59 2.32 -29.66
CA MET A 1 5.79 1.94 -30.44
C MET A 1 6.30 3.16 -31.19
N LYS A 2 7.57 3.48 -31.01
CA LYS A 2 8.25 4.54 -31.76
C LYS A 2 9.23 3.86 -32.72
N GLU A 3 9.14 4.17 -34.01
CA GLU A 3 10.12 3.68 -34.98
C GLU A 3 11.48 4.32 -34.72
N VAL A 4 12.51 3.50 -34.79
CA VAL A 4 13.90 3.91 -34.62
C VAL A 4 14.76 3.32 -35.73
N THR A 5 15.82 4.03 -36.08
CA THR A 5 16.82 3.56 -37.04
C THR A 5 18.00 2.99 -36.28
N LEU A 6 18.39 1.75 -36.61
CA LEU A 6 19.45 1.01 -35.95
C LEU A 6 20.57 0.74 -36.95
N THR A 7 21.81 0.89 -36.51
CA THR A 7 22.99 0.62 -37.33
C THR A 7 23.71 -0.61 -36.76
N SER A 8 23.78 -1.69 -37.54
CA SER A 8 24.47 -2.92 -37.10
C SER A 8 25.90 -2.96 -37.63
N ASN A 9 26.87 -2.78 -36.73
CA ASN A 9 28.30 -2.89 -37.07
C ASN A 9 28.71 -4.33 -37.41
N GLN A 10 27.99 -5.34 -36.91
CA GLN A 10 28.22 -6.76 -37.27
C GLN A 10 27.70 -7.13 -38.66
N HIS A 11 26.92 -6.24 -39.30
CA HIS A 11 26.43 -6.40 -40.68
C HIS A 11 26.87 -5.24 -41.57
N PHE A 12 28.17 -4.90 -41.56
CA PHE A 12 28.76 -3.88 -42.44
C PHE A 12 28.11 -2.48 -42.35
N GLY A 13 27.58 -2.10 -41.18
CA GLY A 13 26.97 -0.78 -41.00
C GLY A 13 25.60 -0.64 -41.66
N ARG A 14 24.91 -1.76 -41.95
CA ARG A 14 23.53 -1.73 -42.47
C ARG A 14 22.61 -0.99 -41.51
N THR A 15 21.81 -0.12 -42.09
CA THR A 15 20.72 0.60 -41.43
C THR A 15 19.45 -0.25 -41.52
N VAL A 16 18.88 -0.62 -40.38
CA VAL A 16 17.60 -1.35 -40.30
C VAL A 16 16.61 -0.56 -39.46
N SER A 17 15.32 -0.68 -39.75
CA SER A 17 14.28 -0.15 -38.87
C SER A 17 14.15 -1.03 -37.61
N GLY A 18 13.74 -0.41 -36.53
CA GLY A 18 13.43 -1.06 -35.27
C GLY A 18 12.28 -0.34 -34.59
N VAL A 19 11.82 -0.92 -33.49
CA VAL A 19 10.75 -0.36 -32.65
C VAL A 19 11.26 -0.23 -31.23
N GLU A 20 11.08 0.95 -30.63
CA GLU A 20 11.28 1.15 -29.20
C GLU A 20 10.01 0.70 -28.46
N ILE A 21 10.19 -0.23 -27.53
CA ILE A 21 9.12 -0.90 -26.76
C ILE A 21 9.42 -0.76 -25.28
N SER A 22 8.40 -0.44 -24.48
CA SER A 22 8.51 -0.20 -23.03
C SER A 22 7.80 -1.23 -22.16
N SER A 23 7.24 -2.31 -22.74
CA SER A 23 6.57 -3.37 -21.98
C SER A 23 7.00 -4.77 -22.43
N MET A 24 7.19 -5.69 -21.48
CA MET A 24 7.63 -7.06 -21.77
C MET A 24 6.66 -7.81 -22.69
N LYS A 25 5.35 -7.62 -22.48
CA LYS A 25 4.30 -8.21 -23.33
C LYS A 25 4.39 -7.77 -24.79
N GLU A 26 4.79 -6.53 -25.05
CA GLU A 26 5.01 -6.06 -26.43
C GLU A 26 6.35 -6.53 -26.98
N VAL A 27 7.36 -6.69 -26.13
CA VAL A 27 8.64 -7.30 -26.51
C VAL A 27 8.41 -8.74 -26.99
N ASP A 28 7.67 -9.56 -26.24
CA ASP A 28 7.36 -10.94 -26.62
C ASP A 28 6.64 -10.99 -27.97
N LYS A 29 5.60 -10.16 -28.15
CA LYS A 29 4.90 -10.05 -29.44
C LYS A 29 5.79 -9.61 -30.59
N ALA A 30 6.78 -8.75 -30.34
CA ALA A 30 7.71 -8.28 -31.37
C ALA A 30 8.72 -9.38 -31.71
N ILE A 31 9.20 -10.13 -30.73
CA ILE A 31 10.07 -11.30 -30.92
C ILE A 31 9.34 -12.40 -31.69
N ASP A 32 8.08 -12.68 -31.36
CA ASP A 32 7.23 -13.63 -32.10
C ASP A 32 7.05 -13.23 -33.57
N LYS A 33 7.15 -11.92 -33.87
CA LYS A 33 7.12 -11.36 -35.22
C LYS A 33 8.51 -11.29 -35.88
N GLY A 34 9.54 -11.85 -35.27
CA GLY A 34 10.90 -11.94 -35.81
C GLY A 34 11.82 -10.77 -35.47
N CYS A 35 11.45 -9.89 -34.53
CA CYS A 35 12.35 -8.83 -34.07
C CYS A 35 13.46 -9.39 -33.16
N SER A 36 14.65 -8.79 -33.21
CA SER A 36 15.77 -9.12 -32.32
C SER A 36 16.08 -7.94 -31.39
N ILE A 37 16.34 -8.22 -30.11
CA ILE A 37 16.71 -7.19 -29.12
C ILE A 37 18.08 -6.60 -29.49
N GLN A 38 18.17 -5.28 -29.62
CA GLN A 38 19.42 -4.56 -29.90
C GLN A 38 19.95 -3.77 -28.70
N GLY A 39 19.12 -3.49 -27.70
CA GLY A 39 19.52 -2.82 -26.47
C GLY A 39 18.37 -2.76 -25.48
N ILE A 40 18.68 -2.67 -24.18
CA ILE A 40 17.69 -2.55 -23.11
C ILE A 40 18.04 -1.32 -22.27
N LYS A 41 17.06 -0.43 -22.08
CA LYS A 41 17.18 0.75 -21.21
C LYS A 41 16.40 0.50 -19.93
N TYR A 42 17.12 0.39 -18.81
CA TYR A 42 16.50 0.31 -17.49
C TYR A 42 16.50 1.70 -16.84
N ILE A 43 15.34 2.11 -16.33
CA ILE A 43 15.20 3.30 -15.48
C ILE A 43 14.79 2.81 -14.11
N LEU A 44 15.70 2.92 -13.14
CA LEU A 44 15.48 2.48 -11.77
C LEU A 44 15.07 3.67 -10.92
N ARG A 45 14.03 3.49 -10.11
CA ARG A 45 13.65 4.45 -9.08
C ARG A 45 14.49 4.20 -7.84
N ASN A 46 14.95 5.27 -7.20
CA ASN A 46 15.56 5.17 -5.88
C ASN A 46 14.55 4.60 -4.86
N PRO A 47 15.02 3.89 -3.82
CA PRO A 47 14.17 3.54 -2.69
C PRO A 47 13.61 4.76 -1.97
N GLU A 48 12.47 4.55 -1.32
CA GLU A 48 11.71 5.56 -0.58
C GLU A 48 11.43 5.02 0.82
N VAL A 49 11.55 5.88 1.84
CA VAL A 49 11.25 5.57 3.24
C VAL A 49 10.33 6.64 3.82
N MET A 50 9.30 6.17 4.50
CA MET A 50 8.36 7.03 5.23
C MET A 50 8.90 7.36 6.61
N ILE A 51 9.08 8.65 6.91
CA ILE A 51 9.47 9.14 8.25
C ILE A 51 8.24 9.21 9.15
N CYS A 52 7.17 9.86 8.69
CA CYS A 52 5.94 10.04 9.46
C CYS A 52 4.71 10.00 8.53
N ASP A 53 3.66 9.30 8.94
CA ASP A 53 2.42 9.12 8.19
C ASP A 53 1.21 9.35 9.10
N LEU A 54 0.54 10.49 8.94
CA LEU A 54 -0.64 10.85 9.73
C LEU A 54 -1.82 9.91 9.46
N SER A 55 -1.88 9.30 8.28
CA SER A 55 -2.96 8.35 7.95
C SER A 55 -2.81 7.01 8.65
N ASN A 56 -1.57 6.64 9.05
CA ASN A 56 -1.25 5.39 9.75
C ASN A 56 0.01 5.52 10.62
N LEU A 57 -0.11 6.09 11.81
CA LEU A 57 1.03 6.38 12.68
C LEU A 57 1.67 5.10 13.25
N GLU A 58 2.99 5.15 13.44
CA GLU A 58 3.79 4.12 14.09
C GLU A 58 3.99 4.46 15.60
N TYR A 59 4.22 3.44 16.43
CA TYR A 59 4.60 3.64 17.84
C TYR A 59 5.94 4.40 17.95
N PRO A 60 6.15 5.26 18.96
CA PRO A 60 5.25 5.66 20.05
C PRO A 60 4.20 6.70 19.67
N LEU A 61 4.37 7.39 18.54
CA LEU A 61 3.57 8.55 18.19
C LEU A 61 2.08 8.22 18.02
N SER A 62 1.76 7.02 17.51
CA SER A 62 0.39 6.52 17.38
C SER A 62 -0.38 6.43 18.70
N THR A 63 0.32 6.38 19.84
CA THR A 63 -0.28 6.27 21.17
C THR A 63 -0.33 7.59 21.93
N CYS A 64 -0.03 8.70 21.27
CA CYS A 64 -0.07 10.04 21.83
C CYS A 64 -1.41 10.75 21.54
N THR A 65 -1.60 11.91 22.17
CA THR A 65 -2.72 12.82 21.85
C THR A 65 -2.58 13.43 20.45
N GLU A 66 -3.70 13.84 19.89
CA GLU A 66 -3.86 14.53 18.61
C GLU A 66 -2.90 15.73 18.51
N ASN A 67 -2.86 16.55 19.57
CA ASN A 67 -1.98 17.72 19.64
C ASN A 67 -0.49 17.33 19.66
N THR A 68 -0.11 16.29 20.39
CA THR A 68 1.27 15.80 20.40
C THR A 68 1.68 15.27 19.03
N ILE A 69 0.78 14.56 18.35
CA ILE A 69 1.00 14.03 17.00
C ILE A 69 1.28 15.15 16.00
N LEU A 70 0.41 16.17 15.96
CA LEU A 70 0.57 17.28 15.02
C LEU A 70 1.84 18.09 15.31
N LYS A 71 2.15 18.35 16.60
CA LYS A 71 3.40 19.01 16.97
C LYS A 71 4.63 18.24 16.52
N CYS A 72 4.63 16.92 16.63
CA CYS A 72 5.73 16.08 16.15
C CYS A 72 5.85 16.11 14.63
N PHE A 73 4.74 16.00 13.92
CA PHE A 73 4.70 16.09 12.46
C PHE A 73 5.26 17.44 11.97
N GLU A 74 4.78 18.55 12.55
CA GLU A 74 5.21 19.90 12.21
C GLU A 74 6.69 20.15 12.55
N TYR A 75 7.16 19.64 13.70
CA TYR A 75 8.57 19.70 14.07
C TYR A 75 9.46 19.00 13.05
N ILE A 76 9.11 17.78 12.64
CA ILE A 76 9.87 17.03 11.63
C ILE A 76 9.84 17.81 10.31
N GLN A 77 8.66 18.25 9.87
CA GLN A 77 8.49 18.99 8.62
C GLN A 77 9.39 20.24 8.55
N ALA A 78 9.44 21.01 9.64
CA ALA A 78 10.20 22.27 9.72
C ALA A 78 11.72 22.07 9.75
N ASN A 79 12.19 20.94 10.28
CA ASN A 79 13.63 20.67 10.44
C ASN A 79 14.22 19.77 9.35
N LEU A 80 13.38 19.10 8.54
CA LEU A 80 13.82 18.09 7.58
C LEU A 80 14.81 18.64 6.54
N ASP A 81 14.53 19.79 5.92
CA ASP A 81 15.41 20.32 4.87
C ASP A 81 16.81 20.67 5.39
N LYS A 82 16.90 21.16 6.64
CA LYS A 82 18.18 21.41 7.31
C LYS A 82 18.95 20.11 7.57
N LYS A 83 18.25 19.04 7.94
CA LYS A 83 18.84 17.71 8.17
C LYS A 83 19.35 17.05 6.90
N LEU A 84 18.67 17.27 5.78
CA LEU A 84 19.05 16.71 4.49
C LEU A 84 20.10 17.54 3.74
N PHE A 85 20.47 18.72 4.26
CA PHE A 85 21.46 19.59 3.65
C PHE A 85 22.80 18.87 3.46
N ASN A 86 23.37 18.96 2.25
CA ASN A 86 24.59 18.25 1.83
C ASN A 86 24.52 16.71 1.85
N THR A 87 23.33 16.11 1.86
CA THR A 87 23.16 14.67 1.67
C THR A 87 22.76 14.33 0.23
N THR A 88 22.92 13.06 -0.17
CA THR A 88 22.37 12.54 -1.44
C THR A 88 20.89 12.17 -1.33
N ILE A 89 20.30 12.33 -0.14
CA ILE A 89 18.93 12.01 0.18
C ILE A 89 18.07 13.25 -0.03
N LYS A 90 16.86 13.04 -0.55
CA LYS A 90 15.92 14.10 -0.87
C LYS A 90 14.60 13.84 -0.19
N LYS A 91 13.97 14.91 0.26
CA LYS A 91 12.56 14.90 0.62
C LYS A 91 11.73 14.62 -0.64
N ILE A 92 10.71 13.77 -0.48
CA ILE A 92 9.72 13.50 -1.52
C ILE A 92 8.65 14.58 -1.48
N TYR A 93 8.31 15.11 -2.64
CA TYR A 93 7.25 16.10 -2.83
C TYR A 93 6.24 15.56 -3.85
N GLY A 94 4.98 15.96 -3.74
CA GLY A 94 3.93 15.61 -4.69
C GLY A 94 2.63 16.34 -4.40
N GLU A 95 1.78 16.48 -5.41
CA GLU A 95 0.45 17.05 -5.24
C GLU A 95 -0.36 16.18 -4.26
N GLY A 96 -0.90 16.81 -3.22
CA GLY A 96 -1.76 16.14 -2.25
C GLY A 96 -1.04 15.27 -1.21
N LEU A 97 0.30 15.15 -1.22
CA LEU A 97 1.07 14.40 -0.20
C LEU A 97 1.22 15.19 1.12
N VAL A 98 0.09 15.63 1.67
CA VAL A 98 0.04 16.45 2.90
C VAL A 98 -0.02 15.61 4.18
N THR A 99 -0.35 14.32 4.05
CA THR A 99 -0.49 13.40 5.19
C THR A 99 0.84 12.80 5.63
N GLU A 100 1.91 12.97 4.87
CA GLU A 100 3.10 12.16 5.00
C GLU A 100 4.40 12.93 4.80
N ILE A 101 5.45 12.45 5.46
CA ILE A 101 6.82 12.95 5.35
C ILE A 101 7.68 11.78 4.92
N ALA A 102 8.18 11.82 3.68
CA ALA A 102 8.98 10.75 3.11
C ALA A 102 10.27 11.27 2.48
N ILE A 103 11.26 10.38 2.41
CA ILE A 103 12.59 10.64 1.84
C ILE A 103 12.94 9.56 0.82
N CYS A 104 13.73 9.91 -0.19
CA CYS A 104 14.28 8.99 -1.18
C CYS A 104 15.78 9.20 -1.34
N GLY A 105 16.49 8.16 -1.74
CA GLY A 105 17.95 8.19 -1.82
C GLY A 105 18.52 6.89 -2.38
N PRO A 106 19.85 6.78 -2.53
CA PRO A 106 20.47 5.65 -3.24
C PRO A 106 20.48 4.33 -2.44
N SER A 107 20.22 4.37 -1.13
CA SER A 107 20.43 3.24 -0.22
C SER A 107 19.31 3.14 0.82
N VAL A 108 18.64 1.99 0.90
CA VAL A 108 17.62 1.72 1.94
C VAL A 108 18.20 1.86 3.34
N ARG A 109 19.43 1.36 3.54
CA ARG A 109 20.11 1.41 4.84
C ARG A 109 20.37 2.84 5.30
N ASP A 110 20.80 3.72 4.38
CA ASP A 110 21.10 5.11 4.71
C ASP A 110 19.80 5.90 5.00
N LEU A 111 18.74 5.60 4.24
CA LEU A 111 17.41 6.14 4.50
C LEU A 111 16.87 5.71 5.87
N ASP A 112 17.03 4.44 6.25
CA ASP A 112 16.60 3.93 7.55
C ASP A 112 17.39 4.58 8.70
N ASN A 113 18.71 4.73 8.56
CA ASN A 113 19.54 5.42 9.56
C ASN A 113 19.09 6.87 9.76
N ILE A 114 18.91 7.62 8.66
CA ILE A 114 18.47 9.02 8.74
C ILE A 114 17.04 9.15 9.27
N LYS A 115 16.14 8.22 8.92
CA LYS A 115 14.80 8.16 9.54
C LYS A 115 14.93 8.03 11.06
N GLN A 116 15.77 7.12 11.56
CA GLN A 116 15.95 6.93 13.00
C GLN A 116 16.53 8.18 13.66
N GLU A 117 17.57 8.78 13.10
CA GLU A 117 18.16 10.01 13.65
C GLU A 117 17.14 11.16 13.76
N ILE A 118 16.32 11.35 12.72
CA ILE A 118 15.27 12.39 12.69
C ILE A 118 14.21 12.10 13.76
N LEU A 119 13.76 10.85 13.87
CA LEU A 119 12.74 10.45 14.85
C LEU A 119 13.27 10.53 16.28
N GLU A 120 14.49 10.07 16.55
CA GLU A 120 15.14 10.15 17.86
C GLU A 120 15.26 11.60 18.34
N GLU A 121 15.70 12.51 17.47
CA GLU A 121 15.75 13.93 17.79
C GLU A 121 14.36 14.49 18.09
N ALA A 122 13.40 14.30 17.18
CA ALA A 122 12.04 14.81 17.38
C ALA A 122 11.39 14.25 18.65
N TYR A 123 11.60 12.96 18.93
CA TYR A 123 11.04 12.29 20.11
C TYR A 123 11.68 12.76 21.41
N LYS A 124 12.97 13.09 21.38
CA LYS A 124 13.68 13.67 22.52
C LYS A 124 13.24 15.10 22.80
N GLU A 125 13.26 15.97 21.78
CA GLU A 125 12.93 17.38 21.91
C GLU A 125 11.46 17.59 22.33
N LEU A 126 10.56 16.72 21.87
CA LEU A 126 9.14 16.79 22.22
C LEU A 126 8.74 15.83 23.35
N GLU A 127 9.70 15.13 23.96
CA GLU A 127 9.49 14.20 25.08
C GLU A 127 8.41 13.14 24.80
N ILE A 128 8.34 12.63 23.57
CA ILE A 128 7.22 11.81 23.06
C ILE A 128 6.97 10.57 23.92
N LEU A 129 8.04 9.90 24.38
CA LEU A 129 7.92 8.69 25.19
C LEU A 129 7.19 8.92 26.53
N THR A 130 7.26 10.14 27.09
CA THR A 130 6.54 10.50 28.32
C THR A 130 5.07 10.85 28.08
N LYS A 131 4.69 11.04 26.80
CA LYS A 131 3.36 11.50 26.36
C LYS A 131 2.53 10.37 25.74
N VAL A 132 3.00 9.13 25.83
CA VAL A 132 2.25 7.91 25.49
C VAL A 132 1.08 7.75 26.46
N GLN A 133 -0.15 7.70 25.93
CA GLN A 133 -1.38 7.67 26.73
C GLN A 133 -2.33 6.54 26.35
N TYR A 134 -2.35 6.13 25.07
CA TYR A 134 -3.31 5.15 24.56
C TYR A 134 -2.70 3.75 24.43
N SER A 135 -3.56 2.74 24.49
CA SER A 135 -3.15 1.35 24.20
C SER A 135 -2.89 1.17 22.70
N LEU A 136 -2.14 0.13 22.32
CA LEU A 136 -1.98 -0.25 20.91
C LEU A 136 -3.32 -0.66 20.23
N TYR A 137 -4.32 -1.09 21.01
CA TYR A 137 -5.63 -1.45 20.48
C TYR A 137 -6.43 -0.23 20.00
N ASP A 138 -6.20 0.93 20.63
CA ASP A 138 -6.83 2.23 20.36
C ASP A 138 -5.88 3.24 19.72
N ALA A 139 -4.74 2.77 19.20
CA ALA A 139 -3.72 3.64 18.62
C ALA A 139 -4.25 4.39 17.38
N LYS A 140 -3.62 5.51 17.04
CA LYS A 140 -3.94 6.31 15.86
C LYS A 140 -3.23 5.79 14.61
N GLY A 141 -3.28 4.47 14.42
CA GLY A 141 -2.57 3.76 13.38
C GLY A 141 -2.49 2.27 13.70
N ILE A 142 -2.32 1.46 12.67
CA ILE A 142 -2.18 0.02 12.75
C ILE A 142 -0.78 -0.33 12.28
N GLU A 143 0.09 -0.74 13.21
CA GLU A 143 1.48 -1.05 12.89
C GLU A 143 1.67 -2.54 12.55
N ARG A 144 2.69 -2.83 11.74
CA ARG A 144 3.10 -4.21 11.39
C ARG A 144 4.11 -4.74 12.41
N ILE A 145 3.62 -5.07 13.60
CA ILE A 145 4.46 -5.47 14.73
C ILE A 145 4.29 -6.93 15.16
N ARG A 146 3.22 -7.61 14.74
CA ARG A 146 2.97 -9.00 15.14
C ARG A 146 3.77 -9.94 14.23
N GLU A 147 4.57 -10.81 14.81
CA GLU A 147 5.26 -11.86 14.03
C GLU A 147 4.25 -12.84 13.41
N VAL A 148 4.53 -13.28 12.18
CA VAL A 148 3.61 -14.14 11.40
C VAL A 148 3.44 -15.52 12.03
N ASP A 149 4.44 -16.02 12.76
CA ASP A 149 4.40 -17.29 13.49
C ASP A 149 3.51 -17.23 14.75
N LYS A 150 3.12 -16.03 15.18
CA LYS A 150 2.24 -15.76 16.34
C LYS A 150 0.81 -15.43 15.94
N ILE A 151 0.41 -15.74 14.71
CA ILE A 151 -0.99 -15.64 14.28
C ILE A 151 -1.81 -16.83 14.82
N SER A 152 -3.12 -16.65 14.89
CA SER A 152 -4.04 -17.71 15.26
C SER A 152 -3.97 -18.89 14.29
N SER A 153 -4.29 -20.10 14.77
CA SER A 153 -4.38 -21.31 13.94
C SER A 153 -5.24 -21.12 12.70
N ARG A 154 -6.30 -20.31 12.83
CA ARG A 154 -7.21 -20.01 11.74
C ARG A 154 -6.62 -19.08 10.68
N ALA A 155 -5.94 -18.02 11.09
CA ALA A 155 -5.22 -17.16 10.16
C ALA A 155 -4.15 -17.97 9.41
N MET A 156 -3.47 -18.89 10.11
CA MET A 156 -2.48 -19.79 9.51
C MET A 156 -3.10 -20.75 8.47
N ILE A 157 -4.30 -21.29 8.73
CA ILE A 157 -5.01 -22.13 7.74
C ILE A 157 -5.29 -21.33 6.45
N VAL A 158 -5.90 -20.14 6.59
CA VAL A 158 -6.21 -19.27 5.43
C VAL A 158 -4.94 -18.88 4.67
N GLN A 159 -3.86 -18.55 5.39
CA GLN A 159 -2.56 -18.27 4.78
C GLN A 159 -2.07 -19.46 3.95
N ASN A 160 -2.05 -20.66 4.53
CA ASN A 160 -1.52 -21.85 3.87
C ASN A 160 -2.37 -22.25 2.65
N GLU A 161 -3.69 -22.15 2.75
CA GLU A 161 -4.61 -22.40 1.63
C GLU A 161 -4.34 -21.44 0.47
N LEU A 162 -4.30 -20.14 0.75
CA LEU A 162 -3.97 -19.14 -0.27
C LEU A 162 -2.59 -19.37 -0.88
N LEU A 163 -1.55 -19.57 -0.07
CA LEU A 163 -0.18 -19.75 -0.59
C LEU A 163 -0.05 -21.02 -1.44
N ASN A 164 -0.73 -22.11 -1.06
CA ASN A 164 -0.74 -23.33 -1.86
C ASN A 164 -1.48 -23.13 -3.18
N TYR A 165 -2.60 -22.41 -3.16
CA TYR A 165 -3.34 -22.05 -4.36
C TYR A 165 -2.53 -21.13 -5.29
N TYR A 166 -1.91 -20.09 -4.72
CA TYR A 166 -1.18 -19.07 -5.47
C TYR A 166 0.12 -19.58 -6.11
N LYS A 167 0.67 -20.70 -5.66
CA LYS A 167 1.88 -21.33 -6.27
C LYS A 167 1.70 -21.67 -7.75
N SER A 168 0.49 -21.95 -8.21
CA SER A 168 0.24 -22.25 -9.63
C SER A 168 0.45 -21.04 -10.55
N TYR A 169 0.35 -19.83 -10.00
CA TYR A 169 0.45 -18.56 -10.72
C TYR A 169 1.88 -18.04 -10.88
N VAL A 170 2.85 -18.65 -10.17
CA VAL A 170 4.22 -18.12 -10.06
C VAL A 170 5.26 -19.16 -10.46
N TRP A 171 6.42 -18.69 -10.91
CA TRP A 171 7.57 -19.56 -11.15
C TRP A 171 8.18 -20.00 -9.83
N GLU A 172 8.47 -21.31 -9.70
CA GLU A 172 9.00 -21.88 -8.44
C GLU A 172 10.32 -21.23 -8.03
N LYS A 173 11.20 -20.99 -8.99
CA LYS A 173 12.49 -20.28 -8.81
C LYS A 173 12.34 -18.85 -8.27
N ASP A 174 11.17 -18.23 -8.45
CA ASP A 174 10.92 -16.83 -8.12
C ASP A 174 10.10 -16.65 -6.85
N ILE A 175 9.69 -17.73 -6.17
CA ILE A 175 8.88 -17.68 -4.94
C ILE A 175 9.54 -16.80 -3.86
N SER A 176 10.86 -16.87 -3.72
CA SER A 176 11.63 -16.06 -2.74
C SER A 176 11.58 -14.55 -3.04
N ASN A 177 11.27 -14.16 -4.28
CA ASN A 177 11.18 -12.76 -4.70
C ASN A 177 9.77 -12.17 -4.50
N ILE A 178 8.77 -13.02 -4.24
CA ILE A 178 7.36 -12.60 -4.15
C ILE A 178 7.00 -12.37 -2.69
N LYS A 179 6.54 -11.15 -2.41
CA LYS A 179 6.31 -10.68 -1.04
C LYS A 179 5.35 -11.53 -0.22
N ILE A 180 4.27 -12.05 -0.81
CA ILE A 180 3.24 -12.80 -0.07
C ILE A 180 3.79 -14.11 0.54
N PHE A 181 4.82 -14.70 -0.06
CA PHE A 181 5.49 -15.90 0.46
C PHE A 181 6.54 -15.59 1.53
N ASN A 182 6.95 -14.32 1.67
CA ASN A 182 8.07 -13.88 2.50
C ASN A 182 7.62 -12.87 3.58
N ILE A 183 6.37 -12.97 4.02
CA ILE A 183 5.82 -12.13 5.09
C ILE A 183 6.46 -12.54 6.41
N LYS A 184 7.07 -11.58 7.11
CA LYS A 184 7.61 -11.79 8.48
C LYS A 184 6.67 -11.28 9.57
N LYS A 185 6.03 -10.15 9.31
CA LYS A 185 5.14 -9.47 10.26
C LYS A 185 3.76 -9.24 9.66
N VAL A 186 2.73 -9.20 10.50
CA VAL A 186 1.37 -8.81 10.16
C VAL A 186 0.95 -7.60 11.00
N TYR A 187 -0.15 -6.97 10.63
CA TYR A 187 -0.69 -5.83 11.37
C TYR A 187 -1.15 -6.24 12.77
N GLN A 188 -1.07 -5.31 13.73
CA GLN A 188 -1.49 -5.54 15.12
C GLN A 188 -3.00 -5.72 15.26
N ASN A 189 -3.41 -6.23 16.44
CA ASN A 189 -4.82 -6.19 16.83
C ASN A 189 -5.20 -4.74 17.09
N HIS A 190 -6.35 -4.34 16.57
CA HIS A 190 -6.81 -2.95 16.60
C HIS A 190 -8.33 -2.91 16.52
N ARG A 191 -8.97 -1.94 17.19
CA ARG A 191 -10.43 -1.81 17.23
C ARG A 191 -11.08 -1.72 15.85
N ILE A 192 -10.39 -1.06 14.92
CA ILE A 192 -10.84 -0.84 13.54
C ILE A 192 -11.19 -2.11 12.78
N TRP A 193 -10.61 -3.26 13.15
CA TRP A 193 -10.95 -4.52 12.51
C TRP A 193 -12.39 -4.94 12.85
N SER A 194 -12.87 -4.60 14.04
CA SER A 194 -14.27 -4.80 14.43
C SER A 194 -15.19 -3.83 13.70
N ASP A 195 -14.77 -2.59 13.51
CA ASP A 195 -15.52 -1.58 12.75
C ASP A 195 -15.64 -1.98 11.26
N ILE A 196 -14.55 -2.48 10.65
CA ILE A 196 -14.58 -2.99 9.27
C ILE A 196 -15.45 -4.25 9.17
N ARG A 197 -15.44 -5.10 10.21
CA ARG A 197 -16.27 -6.31 10.23
C ARG A 197 -17.75 -5.98 10.17
N SER A 198 -18.21 -4.93 10.85
CA SER A 198 -19.64 -4.58 10.92
C SER A 198 -20.21 -4.06 9.60
N LEU A 199 -19.37 -3.67 8.64
CA LEU A 199 -19.80 -3.10 7.35
C LEU A 199 -20.50 -4.12 6.43
N GLY A 200 -20.19 -5.41 6.53
CA GLY A 200 -20.77 -6.42 5.66
C GLY A 200 -20.32 -7.83 6.00
N THR A 201 -20.71 -8.82 5.21
CA THR A 201 -20.37 -10.23 5.51
C THR A 201 -19.00 -10.60 4.96
N ASN A 202 -18.80 -10.47 3.65
CA ASN A 202 -17.59 -10.92 2.98
C ASN A 202 -16.51 -9.84 3.01
N LYS A 203 -15.24 -10.24 3.06
CA LYS A 203 -14.07 -9.34 3.06
C LYS A 203 -13.11 -9.71 1.95
N LEU A 204 -13.03 -8.87 0.92
CA LEU A 204 -12.09 -9.03 -0.17
C LEU A 204 -10.84 -8.16 0.09
N PHE A 205 -9.69 -8.80 0.27
CA PHE A 205 -8.40 -8.12 0.42
C PHE A 205 -7.59 -8.21 -0.87
N ILE A 206 -7.06 -7.08 -1.35
CA ILE A 206 -6.26 -7.03 -2.59
C ILE A 206 -4.81 -7.44 -2.30
N LEU A 207 -4.32 -8.47 -3.00
CA LEU A 207 -3.00 -9.07 -2.81
C LEU A 207 -1.84 -8.08 -3.06
N ASN A 208 -0.61 -8.47 -2.67
CA ASN A 208 0.59 -7.65 -2.40
C ASN A 208 0.65 -7.09 -0.96
N ALA A 209 -0.30 -6.25 -0.56
CA ALA A 209 -0.44 -5.79 0.83
C ALA A 209 -1.55 -6.53 1.60
N GLY A 210 -2.58 -7.01 0.89
CA GLY A 210 -3.81 -7.56 1.46
C GLY A 210 -3.62 -8.77 2.34
N LEU A 211 -2.65 -9.66 2.07
CA LEU A 211 -2.45 -10.84 2.93
C LEU A 211 -2.09 -10.44 4.37
N GLN A 212 -1.16 -9.49 4.56
CA GLN A 212 -0.80 -9.02 5.91
C GLN A 212 -1.98 -8.38 6.65
N LEU A 213 -2.85 -7.68 5.90
CA LEU A 213 -4.06 -7.05 6.44
C LEU A 213 -5.12 -8.10 6.81
N ALA A 214 -5.38 -9.05 5.92
CA ALA A 214 -6.33 -10.13 6.12
C ALA A 214 -5.97 -10.99 7.34
N LEU A 215 -4.68 -11.34 7.51
CA LEU A 215 -4.25 -12.12 8.67
C LEU A 215 -4.47 -11.37 9.99
N ALA A 216 -4.21 -10.06 10.01
CA ALA A 216 -4.49 -9.23 11.19
C ALA A 216 -5.98 -9.10 11.47
N TYR A 217 -6.79 -8.93 10.43
CA TYR A 217 -8.24 -8.91 10.50
C TYR A 217 -8.79 -10.23 11.08
N ILE A 218 -8.38 -11.38 10.54
CA ILE A 218 -8.79 -12.71 11.02
C ILE A 218 -8.42 -12.89 12.49
N ASN A 219 -7.19 -12.52 12.87
CA ASN A 219 -6.72 -12.62 14.26
C ASN A 219 -7.53 -11.76 15.23
N SER A 220 -8.02 -10.61 14.77
CA SER A 220 -8.74 -9.65 15.62
C SER A 220 -10.24 -9.98 15.72
N THR A 221 -10.81 -10.57 14.68
CA THR A 221 -12.26 -10.72 14.54
C THR A 221 -12.75 -12.16 14.61
N GLY A 222 -11.89 -13.13 14.28
CA GLY A 222 -12.28 -14.51 14.06
C GLY A 222 -13.26 -14.68 12.90
N ASP A 223 -13.23 -13.82 11.88
CA ASP A 223 -14.10 -13.89 10.70
C ASP A 223 -13.65 -14.97 9.69
N LYS A 224 -14.61 -15.64 9.04
CA LYS A 224 -14.40 -16.81 8.14
C LYS A 224 -14.38 -16.36 6.69
N ASN A 225 -15.12 -15.30 6.37
CA ASN A 225 -15.53 -14.97 5.02
C ASN A 225 -14.49 -14.04 4.37
N ILE A 226 -13.30 -14.59 4.16
CA ILE A 226 -12.12 -13.87 3.69
C ILE A 226 -11.79 -14.30 2.27
N TYR A 227 -11.60 -13.31 1.42
CA TYR A 227 -11.39 -13.46 0.00
C TYR A 227 -10.18 -12.64 -0.45
N PHE A 228 -9.57 -13.07 -1.54
CA PHE A 228 -8.37 -12.49 -2.10
C PHE A 228 -8.51 -12.36 -3.61
N SER A 229 -8.02 -11.24 -4.14
CA SER A 229 -7.81 -11.06 -5.57
C SER A 229 -6.61 -10.16 -5.79
N GLU A 230 -6.12 -10.10 -7.01
CA GLU A 230 -4.93 -9.33 -7.34
C GLU A 230 -5.20 -8.38 -8.50
N PHE A 231 -4.83 -7.12 -8.30
CA PHE A 231 -4.99 -6.08 -9.32
C PHE A 231 -3.68 -5.32 -9.43
N HIS A 232 -3.13 -5.30 -10.65
CA HIS A 232 -1.89 -4.61 -10.95
C HIS A 232 -2.14 -3.21 -11.52
N ARG A 233 -1.18 -2.32 -11.27
CA ARG A 233 -1.03 -1.06 -12.00
C ARG A 233 0.06 -1.24 -13.05
N GLU A 234 0.14 -0.31 -13.99
CA GLU A 234 1.20 -0.29 -14.99
C GLU A 234 2.59 -0.36 -14.33
N ASN A 235 3.45 -1.23 -14.85
CA ASN A 235 4.83 -1.46 -14.40
C ASN A 235 4.98 -2.08 -13.01
N ASP A 236 4.08 -2.98 -12.60
CA ASP A 236 4.29 -3.75 -11.37
C ASP A 236 5.46 -4.75 -11.55
N PRO A 237 6.58 -4.59 -10.83
CA PRO A 237 7.74 -5.47 -10.96
C PRO A 237 7.44 -6.92 -10.55
N TYR A 238 6.32 -7.19 -9.85
CA TYR A 238 5.94 -8.57 -9.51
C TYR A 238 5.39 -9.36 -10.69
N GLU A 239 4.98 -8.71 -11.79
CA GLU A 239 4.51 -9.41 -12.99
C GLU A 239 5.59 -10.31 -13.60
N GLN A 240 6.87 -9.93 -13.51
CA GLN A 240 7.98 -10.69 -14.09
C GLN A 240 8.18 -12.07 -13.44
N TYR A 241 7.66 -12.27 -12.21
CA TYR A 241 7.79 -13.52 -11.46
C TYR A 241 6.63 -14.48 -11.68
N LYS A 242 5.67 -14.11 -12.55
CA LYS A 242 4.43 -14.86 -12.76
C LYS A 242 4.48 -15.73 -14.00
N LYS A 243 3.83 -16.89 -13.90
CA LYS A 243 3.48 -17.75 -15.03
C LYS A 243 2.25 -17.21 -15.75
N MET A 244 1.27 -16.73 -14.99
CA MET A 244 0.01 -16.19 -15.50
C MET A 244 -0.60 -15.20 -14.50
N PRO A 245 -1.50 -14.31 -14.94
CA PRO A 245 -2.19 -13.37 -14.04
C PRO A 245 -3.12 -14.07 -13.04
N PHE A 246 -3.18 -13.57 -11.80
CA PHE A 246 -4.17 -13.98 -10.81
C PHE A 246 -5.42 -13.09 -10.95
N ASN A 247 -6.30 -13.42 -11.90
CA ASN A 247 -7.46 -12.59 -12.25
C ASN A 247 -8.78 -13.13 -11.70
N GLU A 248 -8.74 -13.83 -10.56
CA GLU A 248 -9.92 -14.44 -9.96
C GLU A 248 -10.05 -14.04 -8.48
N ILE A 249 -11.17 -14.43 -7.89
CA ILE A 249 -11.44 -14.29 -6.45
C ILE A 249 -11.26 -15.66 -5.79
N PHE A 250 -10.38 -15.72 -4.80
CA PHE A 250 -10.09 -16.93 -4.02
C PHE A 250 -10.36 -16.72 -2.52
N PRO A 251 -11.07 -17.64 -1.86
CA PRO A 251 -11.91 -18.70 -2.45
C PRO A 251 -13.02 -18.11 -3.33
N LYS A 252 -13.76 -18.94 -4.09
CA LYS A 252 -14.94 -18.42 -4.80
C LYS A 252 -15.99 -17.95 -3.80
N ILE A 253 -16.60 -16.79 -4.07
CA ILE A 253 -17.73 -16.29 -3.30
C ILE A 253 -18.96 -17.12 -3.68
N SER A 254 -19.60 -17.73 -2.68
CA SER A 254 -20.72 -18.66 -2.87
C SER A 254 -22.09 -18.09 -2.51
N ASN A 255 -22.14 -16.86 -1.99
CA ASN A 255 -23.36 -16.18 -1.57
C ASN A 255 -23.45 -14.77 -2.18
N ASP A 256 -24.67 -14.29 -2.39
CA ASP A 256 -24.95 -12.95 -2.92
C ASP A 256 -24.90 -11.86 -1.81
N GLU A 257 -24.21 -12.16 -0.71
CA GLU A 257 -24.13 -11.25 0.43
C GLU A 257 -23.16 -10.08 0.16
N SER A 258 -23.26 -9.06 1.02
CA SER A 258 -22.41 -7.87 0.94
C SER A 258 -20.92 -8.22 0.92
N VAL A 259 -20.17 -7.60 0.01
CA VAL A 259 -18.73 -7.75 -0.10
C VAL A 259 -18.05 -6.43 0.19
N VAL A 260 -17.21 -6.42 1.23
CA VAL A 260 -16.41 -5.25 1.59
C VAL A 260 -15.02 -5.42 0.98
N VAL A 261 -14.66 -4.54 0.05
CA VAL A 261 -13.33 -4.48 -0.57
C VAL A 261 -12.42 -3.63 0.30
N VAL A 262 -11.31 -4.20 0.75
CA VAL A 262 -10.36 -3.54 1.66
C VAL A 262 -8.97 -3.50 1.03
N ASP A 263 -8.44 -2.31 0.81
CA ASP A 263 -7.07 -2.11 0.31
C ASP A 263 -6.45 -0.79 0.81
N LYS A 264 -5.13 -0.69 0.74
CA LYS A 264 -4.43 0.59 0.94
C LYS A 264 -4.73 1.56 -0.19
N MET A 265 -4.98 2.81 0.14
CA MET A 265 -5.48 3.79 -0.82
C MET A 265 -4.49 4.94 -1.06
N TYR A 266 -3.83 4.90 -2.22
CA TYR A 266 -3.16 6.07 -2.79
C TYR A 266 -4.14 6.87 -3.67
N THR A 267 -4.66 6.23 -4.73
CA THR A 267 -5.58 6.83 -5.72
C THR A 267 -6.94 6.12 -5.81
N GLY A 268 -7.12 4.97 -5.15
CA GLY A 268 -8.32 4.14 -5.26
C GLY A 268 -8.40 3.23 -6.50
N GLY A 269 -7.41 3.28 -7.40
CA GLY A 269 -7.47 2.56 -8.68
C GLY A 269 -7.62 1.03 -8.56
N THR A 270 -6.94 0.40 -7.60
CA THR A 270 -7.02 -1.05 -7.35
C THR A 270 -8.38 -1.45 -6.79
N ILE A 271 -8.96 -0.63 -5.90
CA ILE A 271 -10.30 -0.83 -5.36
C ILE A 271 -11.34 -0.76 -6.48
N ARG A 272 -11.24 0.22 -7.38
CA ARG A 272 -12.16 0.32 -8.52
C ARG A 272 -12.12 -0.92 -9.42
N LEU A 273 -10.92 -1.43 -9.73
CA LEU A 273 -10.78 -2.67 -10.52
C LEU A 273 -11.41 -3.88 -9.81
N ALA A 274 -11.29 -3.95 -8.49
CA ALA A 274 -11.93 -4.99 -7.70
C ALA A 274 -13.47 -4.91 -7.74
N VAL A 275 -14.03 -3.70 -7.65
CA VAL A 275 -15.48 -3.46 -7.80
C VAL A 275 -15.96 -3.91 -9.19
N GLU A 276 -15.27 -3.51 -10.26
CA GLU A 276 -15.62 -3.91 -11.62
C GLU A 276 -15.57 -5.43 -11.81
N GLN A 277 -14.61 -6.12 -11.19
CA GLN A 277 -14.51 -7.58 -11.23
C GLN A 277 -15.67 -8.25 -10.48
N LEU A 278 -15.99 -7.80 -9.27
CA LEU A 278 -17.11 -8.31 -8.49
C LEU A 278 -18.45 -8.13 -9.22
N GLN A 279 -18.66 -6.98 -9.86
CA GLN A 279 -19.86 -6.70 -10.67
C GLN A 279 -19.97 -7.64 -11.87
N LYS A 280 -18.86 -7.98 -12.54
CA LYS A 280 -18.84 -8.99 -13.61
C LYS A 280 -19.19 -10.39 -13.13
N GLU A 281 -18.87 -10.70 -11.87
CA GLU A 281 -19.27 -11.95 -11.20
C GLU A 281 -20.72 -11.92 -10.68
N GLY A 282 -21.46 -10.83 -10.91
CA GLY A 282 -22.87 -10.69 -10.54
C GLY A 282 -23.13 -10.12 -9.15
N ILE A 283 -22.07 -9.74 -8.42
CA ILE A 283 -22.19 -9.20 -7.06
C ILE A 283 -22.62 -7.73 -7.13
N GLN A 284 -23.75 -7.41 -6.49
CA GLN A 284 -24.36 -6.07 -6.51
C GLN A 284 -24.03 -5.25 -5.25
N ASN A 285 -24.03 -5.89 -4.08
CA ASN A 285 -23.85 -5.20 -2.79
C ASN A 285 -22.36 -5.13 -2.43
N ILE A 286 -21.68 -4.08 -2.92
CA ILE A 286 -20.25 -3.89 -2.73
C ILE A 286 -20.02 -2.63 -1.91
N ILE A 287 -19.21 -2.75 -0.86
CA ILE A 287 -18.79 -1.65 0.00
C ILE A 287 -17.28 -1.50 -0.13
N THR A 288 -16.80 -0.29 -0.28
CA THR A 288 -15.38 0.00 -0.50
C THR A 288 -14.74 0.68 0.71
N VAL A 289 -13.61 0.14 1.16
CA VAL A 289 -12.85 0.64 2.31
C VAL A 289 -11.42 0.95 1.90
N GLY A 290 -11.08 2.24 1.85
CA GLY A 290 -9.72 2.71 1.61
C GLY A 290 -8.92 2.87 2.90
N LEU A 291 -7.84 2.11 3.06
CA LEU A 291 -6.94 2.25 4.21
C LEU A 291 -5.86 3.30 3.93
N PHE A 292 -5.65 4.19 4.89
CA PHE A 292 -4.49 5.09 4.94
C PHE A 292 -4.40 6.04 3.72
N PRO A 293 -5.47 6.81 3.44
CA PRO A 293 -5.51 7.69 2.28
C PRO A 293 -4.40 8.74 2.32
N LYS A 294 -3.82 9.02 1.15
CA LYS A 294 -2.73 9.99 1.00
C LYS A 294 -3.15 11.35 0.49
N ALA A 295 -4.28 11.44 -0.22
CA ALA A 295 -4.73 12.65 -0.88
C ALA A 295 -6.23 12.84 -0.67
N PHE A 296 -6.68 14.08 -0.56
CA PHE A 296 -8.10 14.40 -0.38
C PHE A 296 -8.98 13.83 -1.50
N LYS A 297 -8.51 13.96 -2.75
CA LYS A 297 -9.21 13.45 -3.94
C LYS A 297 -9.38 11.93 -3.95
N SER A 298 -8.62 11.15 -3.18
CA SER A 298 -8.84 9.70 -3.12
C SER A 298 -9.98 9.31 -2.19
N LEU A 299 -10.35 10.16 -1.23
CA LEU A 299 -11.46 9.91 -0.32
C LEU A 299 -12.79 9.72 -1.08
N ILE A 300 -13.00 10.45 -2.17
CA ILE A 300 -14.22 10.41 -2.97
C ILE A 300 -14.42 9.09 -3.74
N THR A 301 -13.40 8.24 -3.76
CA THR A 301 -13.38 7.01 -4.55
C THR A 301 -13.85 5.78 -3.78
N VAL A 302 -14.17 5.95 -2.49
CA VAL A 302 -14.57 4.87 -1.59
C VAL A 302 -15.74 5.27 -0.70
N ASP A 303 -16.51 4.29 -0.24
CA ASP A 303 -17.65 4.48 0.67
C ASP A 303 -17.18 4.82 2.09
N TYR A 304 -16.10 4.16 2.51
CA TYR A 304 -15.46 4.36 3.81
C TYR A 304 -13.95 4.48 3.66
N PHE A 305 -13.31 5.17 4.61
CA PHE A 305 -11.87 5.18 4.71
C PHE A 305 -11.39 5.09 6.16
N VAL A 306 -10.18 4.54 6.33
CA VAL A 306 -9.51 4.46 7.62
C VAL A 306 -8.39 5.49 7.68
N PHE A 307 -8.49 6.41 8.62
CA PHE A 307 -7.47 7.42 8.86
C PHE A 307 -7.17 7.50 10.36
N ALA A 308 -5.89 7.43 10.73
CA ALA A 308 -5.43 7.53 12.11
C ALA A 308 -6.19 6.58 13.07
N GLY A 309 -6.40 5.33 12.67
CA GLY A 309 -7.06 4.30 13.48
C GLY A 309 -8.58 4.47 13.66
N LYS A 310 -9.23 5.34 12.88
CA LYS A 310 -10.69 5.54 12.88
C LYS A 310 -11.28 5.26 11.51
N LEU A 311 -12.50 4.71 11.50
CA LEU A 311 -13.30 4.49 10.28
C LEU A 311 -14.21 5.69 10.08
N TYR A 312 -14.26 6.19 8.85
CA TYR A 312 -15.12 7.30 8.45
C TYR A 312 -15.98 6.88 7.27
N GLU A 313 -17.26 7.25 7.29
CA GLU A 313 -18.10 7.17 6.12
C GLU A 313 -17.88 8.42 5.25
N THR A 314 -17.46 8.22 4.00
CA THR A 314 -17.06 9.31 3.11
C THR A 314 -18.18 10.34 2.94
N LYS A 315 -19.42 9.90 2.72
CA LYS A 315 -20.55 10.79 2.49
C LYS A 315 -20.84 11.72 3.68
N GLU A 316 -20.59 11.26 4.90
CA GLU A 316 -20.88 11.99 6.13
C GLU A 316 -19.82 13.02 6.49
N VAL A 317 -18.56 12.77 6.10
CA VAL A 317 -17.42 13.56 6.56
C VAL A 317 -16.89 14.49 5.46
N LEU A 318 -16.90 14.07 4.19
CA LEU A 318 -16.18 14.77 3.12
C LEU A 318 -16.60 16.24 2.95
N HIS A 319 -17.91 16.53 3.09
CA HIS A 319 -18.46 17.88 2.93
C HIS A 319 -18.09 18.84 4.07
N LYS A 320 -17.56 18.33 5.17
CA LYS A 320 -17.16 19.09 6.37
C LYS A 320 -15.66 19.38 6.41
N LEU A 321 -14.89 18.78 5.51
CA LEU A 321 -13.43 18.88 5.49
C LEU A 321 -12.96 19.94 4.48
N SER A 322 -11.90 20.66 4.82
CA SER A 322 -11.20 21.54 3.88
C SER A 322 -10.14 20.77 3.09
N GLU A 323 -10.06 20.96 1.77
CA GLU A 323 -9.11 20.23 0.91
C GLU A 323 -7.65 20.43 1.34
N ASP A 324 -7.29 21.59 1.90
CA ASP A 324 -5.92 21.90 2.33
C ASP A 324 -5.58 21.34 3.72
N ASN A 325 -6.55 21.23 4.64
CA ASN A 325 -6.31 20.86 6.04
C ASN A 325 -7.03 19.60 6.52
N TRP A 326 -7.73 18.88 5.64
CA TRP A 326 -8.51 17.68 5.96
C TRP A 326 -7.78 16.69 6.88
N HIS A 327 -6.48 16.48 6.65
CA HIS A 327 -5.65 15.57 7.40
C HIS A 327 -5.48 16.01 8.87
N LYS A 328 -5.31 17.31 9.13
CA LYS A 328 -5.25 17.87 10.50
C LYS A 328 -6.62 17.88 11.15
N GLU A 329 -7.65 18.26 10.39
CA GLU A 329 -9.04 18.23 10.84
C GLU A 329 -9.40 16.83 11.32
N LEU A 330 -9.10 15.79 10.50
CA LEU A 330 -9.27 14.37 10.81
C LEU A 330 -8.52 13.89 12.05
N ILE A 331 -7.29 14.37 12.26
CA ILE A 331 -6.56 14.08 13.50
C ILE A 331 -7.29 14.71 14.69
N LEU A 332 -7.64 15.99 14.62
CA LEU A 332 -8.14 16.76 15.77
C LEU A 332 -9.62 16.52 16.11
N GLY A 333 -10.42 15.97 15.19
CA GLY A 333 -11.86 15.83 15.41
C GLY A 333 -12.65 17.11 15.14
N LEU A 334 -12.13 18.05 14.34
CA LEU A 334 -12.63 19.43 14.27
C LEU A 334 -13.71 19.70 13.21
N TRP A 335 -14.36 18.67 12.68
CA TRP A 335 -15.35 18.83 11.60
C TRP A 335 -16.80 18.72 12.08
N ASP A 336 -17.06 18.48 13.37
CA ASP A 336 -18.42 18.30 13.93
C ASP A 336 -19.07 19.58 14.51
N ASN A 337 -18.62 20.77 14.08
CA ASN A 337 -19.21 22.05 14.50
C ASN A 337 -20.34 22.54 13.59
#